data_AF-A0A4Q3VW67-F1
#
_entry.id   AF-A0A4Q3VW67-F1
#
_cell.length_a   1.000
_cell.length_b   1.000
_cell.length_c   1.000
_cell.angle_alpha   90.00
_cell.angle_beta   90.00
_cell.angle_gamma   90.00
#
_symmetry.space_group_name_H-M   'P 1'
#
loop_
_entity.id
_entity.type
_entity.pdbx_description
1 polymer ?
#
loop_
_entity_poly.entity_id
_entity_poly.type
_entity_poly.pdbx_seq_one_letter_code
_entity_poly.pdbx_strand_id
1 'polypeptide(L)' 'MNKNSNDTLHTQWHNDPFNWKLGFIYRNAKDKRLLVPKRWGLGFTLNFGNPLTVVLLLILFVVPVLIAFLIS' A
#
# COMPACT_ATOMS: atom_id res chain seq x y z
N MET A 1 17.90 -0.95 -15.40
CA MET A 1 17.79 -1.82 -14.20
C MET A 1 17.26 -3.18 -14.63
N ASN A 2 17.88 -4.28 -14.22
CA ASN A 2 17.43 -5.64 -14.56
C ASN A 2 16.11 -5.96 -13.81
N LYS A 3 15.11 -6.49 -14.50
CA LYS A 3 13.82 -6.90 -13.91
C LYS A 3 14.01 -7.86 -12.71
N ASN A 4 14.97 -8.79 -12.82
CA ASN A 4 15.28 -9.76 -11.77
C ASN A 4 15.68 -9.11 -10.43
N SER A 5 16.35 -7.95 -10.43
CA SER A 5 16.78 -7.31 -9.18
C SER A 5 15.63 -6.65 -8.42
N ASN A 6 14.62 -6.14 -9.14
CA ASN A 6 13.46 -5.55 -8.48
C ASN A 6 12.57 -6.64 -7.90
N ASP A 7 12.41 -7.76 -8.62
CA ASP A 7 11.62 -8.89 -8.15
C ASP A 7 12.21 -9.54 -6.89
N THR A 8 13.55 -9.64 -6.80
CA THR A 8 14.22 -10.10 -5.56
C THR A 8 14.04 -9.11 -4.42
N LEU A 9 14.18 -7.80 -4.64
CA LEU A 9 13.93 -6.77 -3.63
C LEU A 9 12.48 -6.78 -3.13
N HIS A 10 11.52 -6.88 -4.05
CA HIS A 10 10.10 -6.97 -3.74
C HIS A 10 9.78 -8.19 -2.87
N THR A 11 10.40 -9.33 -3.17
CA THR A 11 10.26 -10.57 -2.40
C THR A 11 10.90 -10.43 -1.01
N GLN A 12 12.09 -9.83 -0.93
CA GLN A 12 12.77 -9.57 0.33
C GLN A 12 11.94 -8.66 1.24
N TRP A 13 11.44 -7.54 0.71
CA TRP A 13 10.59 -6.63 1.48
C TRP A 13 9.26 -7.27 1.92
N HIS A 14 8.67 -8.10 1.06
CA HIS A 14 7.43 -8.81 1.39
C HIS A 14 7.64 -9.85 2.49
N ASN A 15 8.79 -10.52 2.54
CA ASN A 15 9.08 -11.52 3.57
C ASN A 15 9.63 -10.93 4.87
N ASP A 16 10.04 -9.66 4.87
CA ASP A 16 10.53 -8.96 6.06
C ASP A 16 9.37 -8.69 7.06
N PRO A 17 9.40 -9.30 8.26
CA PRO A 17 8.36 -9.12 9.26
C PRO A 17 8.24 -7.68 9.77
N PHE A 18 9.28 -6.86 9.68
CA PHE A 18 9.23 -5.46 10.13
C PHE A 18 8.31 -4.60 9.26
N ASN A 19 8.11 -4.98 7.99
CA ASN A 19 7.20 -4.31 7.06
C ASN A 19 5.72 -4.69 7.30
N TRP A 20 5.44 -5.70 8.12
CA TRP A 20 4.08 -6.14 8.45
C TRP A 20 3.71 -5.78 9.87
N LYS A 21 2.85 -4.76 10.03
CA LYS A 21 2.28 -4.36 11.32
C LYS A 21 0.98 -5.13 11.56
N LEU A 22 0.77 -5.54 12.81
CA LEU A 22 -0.40 -6.33 13.24
C LEU A 22 -0.62 -7.63 12.43
N GLY A 23 0.40 -8.11 11.72
CA GLY A 23 0.33 -9.32 10.90
C GLY A 23 -0.23 -9.15 9.48
N PHE A 24 -0.91 -8.05 9.17
CA PHE A 24 -1.58 -7.84 7.86
C PHE A 24 -1.49 -6.42 7.27
N ILE A 25 -1.01 -5.44 8.03
CA ILE A 25 -0.84 -4.06 7.54
C ILE A 25 0.58 -3.91 6.97
N TYR A 26 0.69 -3.74 5.66
CA TYR A 26 1.99 -3.55 5.02
C TYR A 26 2.43 -2.08 5.03
N ARG A 27 3.65 -1.81 5.50
CA ARG A 27 4.23 -0.46 5.54
C ARG A 27 5.72 -0.51 5.21
N ASN A 28 6.08 -0.04 4.02
CA ASN A 28 7.47 0.14 3.61
C ASN A 28 7.64 1.39 2.73
N ALA A 29 8.36 2.40 3.22
CA ALA A 29 8.59 3.66 2.50
C ALA A 29 9.60 3.55 1.33
N LYS A 30 10.43 2.49 1.34
CA LYS A 30 11.38 2.18 0.25
C LYS A 30 10.67 1.52 -0.94
N ASP A 31 9.61 0.77 -0.67
CA ASP A 31 8.77 0.16 -1.69
C ASP A 31 7.83 1.20 -2.32
N LYS A 32 7.98 1.47 -3.62
CA LYS A 32 7.18 2.48 -4.35
C LYS A 32 5.87 1.93 -4.89
N ARG A 33 5.58 0.65 -4.71
CA ARG A 33 4.29 0.06 -5.09
C ARG A 33 3.18 0.61 -4.19
N LEU A 34 2.01 0.85 -4.78
CA LEU A 34 0.79 1.22 -4.05
C LEU A 34 0.08 -0.02 -3.50
N LEU A 35 0.01 -1.05 -4.35
CA LEU A 35 -0.56 -2.36 -4.05
C LEU A 35 0.54 -3.40 -3.95
N VAL A 36 0.49 -4.21 -2.90
CA VAL A 36 1.38 -5.35 -2.70
C VAL A 36 0.55 -6.61 -2.45
N PRO A 37 1.03 -7.80 -2.80
CA PRO A 37 0.34 -9.03 -2.44
C PRO A 37 0.08 -9.09 -0.93
N LYS A 38 -1.03 -9.67 -0.51
CA LYS A 38 -1.26 -9.94 0.92
C LYS A 38 -0.22 -10.92 1.43
N ARG A 39 0.16 -10.80 2.71
CA ARG A 39 1.08 -11.73 3.38
C ARG A 39 0.58 -13.17 3.36
N TRP A 40 -0.74 -13.32 3.47
CA TRP A 40 -1.43 -14.60 3.53
C TRP A 40 -2.64 -14.56 2.60
N GLY A 41 -2.84 -15.64 1.84
CA GLY A 41 -3.97 -15.81 0.93
C GLY A 41 -3.84 -15.06 -0.40
N LEU A 42 -4.97 -14.92 -1.09
CA LEU A 42 -5.06 -14.30 -2.41
C LEU A 42 -5.41 -12.81 -2.34
N GLY A 43 -4.88 -12.06 -3.29
CA GLY A 43 -5.19 -10.64 -3.51
C GLY A 43 -4.10 -9.68 -3.01
N PHE A 44 -4.46 -8.41 -2.99
CA PHE A 44 -3.54 -7.31 -2.70
C PHE A 44 -3.96 -6.53 -1.44
N THR A 45 -3.01 -5.83 -0.85
CA THR A 45 -3.18 -4.84 0.21
C THR A 45 -2.43 -3.56 -0.16
N LEU A 46 -2.72 -2.48 0.54
CA LEU A 46 -2.12 -1.18 0.32
C LEU A 46 -0.79 -1.05 1.07
N ASN A 47 0.17 -0.35 0.46
CA ASN A 47 1.40 0.04 1.13
C ASN A 47 1.22 1.38 1.85
N PHE A 48 0.92 1.31 3.15
CA PHE A 48 0.78 2.50 4.01
C PHE A 48 2.10 3.26 4.27
N GLY A 49 3.23 2.74 3.77
CA GLY A 49 4.51 3.45 3.77
C GLY A 49 4.68 4.42 2.60
N ASN A 50 3.81 4.33 1.58
CA ASN A 50 3.87 5.15 0.39
C ASN A 50 2.94 6.38 0.53
N PRO A 51 3.47 7.62 0.48
CA PRO A 51 2.65 8.82 0.57
C PRO A 51 1.51 8.89 -0.46
N LEU A 52 1.74 8.39 -1.68
CA LEU A 52 0.70 8.36 -2.72
C LEU A 52 -0.47 7.44 -2.33
N THR A 53 -0.20 6.34 -1.64
CA THR A 53 -1.28 5.45 -1.15
C THR A 53 -2.15 6.17 -0.12
N VAL A 54 -1.53 6.94 0.78
CA VAL A 54 -2.25 7.74 1.79
C VAL A 54 -3.06 8.85 1.13
N VAL A 55 -2.50 9.57 0.15
CA VAL A 55 -3.21 10.62 -0.59
C VAL A 55 -4.42 10.05 -1.33
N LEU A 56 -4.27 8.91 -2.02
CA LEU A 56 -5.36 8.26 -2.73
C LEU A 56 -6.47 7.81 -1.77
N LEU A 57 -6.11 7.25 -0.61
CA LEU A 57 -7.09 6.90 0.43
C LEU A 57 -7.80 8.15 0.96
N LEU A 58 -7.07 9.23 1.22
CA LEU A 58 -7.66 10.48 1.67
C LEU A 58 -8.67 11.02 0.65
N ILE A 59 -8.31 11.07 -0.63
CA ILE A 59 -9.20 11.49 -1.72
C ILE A 59 -10.44 10.59 -1.77
N LEU A 60 -10.25 9.27 -1.71
CA LEU A 60 -11.32 8.28 -1.76
C LEU A 60 -12.38 8.49 -0.66
N PHE A 61 -11.97 8.88 0.54
CA PHE A 61 -12.90 9.10 1.66
C PHE A 61 -13.40 10.54 1.78
N VAL A 62 -12.54 11.53 1.56
CA VAL A 62 -12.87 12.95 1.76
C VAL A 62 -13.71 13.50 0.62
N VAL A 63 -13.42 13.15 -0.63
CA VAL A 63 -14.15 13.73 -1.79
C VAL A 63 -15.64 13.40 -1.75
N PRO A 64 -16.08 12.14 -1.53
CA PRO A 64 -17.51 11.83 -1.44
C PRO A 64 -18.21 12.57 -0.29
N VAL A 65 -17.56 12.71 0.86
CA VAL A 65 -18.10 13.45 2.02
C VAL A 65 -18.27 14.93 1.69
N LEU A 66 -17.27 15.54 1.04
CA LEU A 66 -17.36 16.93 0.60
C LEU A 66 -18.48 17.13 -0.42
N ILE A 67 -18.62 16.23 -1.40
CA ILE A 67 -19.69 16.29 -2.40
C ILE A 67 -21.07 16.20 -1.71
N ALA A 68 -21.24 15.24 -0.79
CA ALA A 68 -22.48 15.09 -0.05
C ALA A 68 -22.83 16.36 0.76
N PHE A 69 -21.83 16.96 1.41
CA PHE A 69 -22.00 18.21 2.15
C PHE A 69 -22.36 19.39 1.25
N LEU A 70 -21.75 19.51 0.07
CA LEU A 70 -22.03 20.61 -0.87
C LEU A 70 -23.40 20.52 -1.55
N ILE A 71 -23.99 19.33 -1.61
CA ILE A 71 -25.31 19.08 -2.22
C ILE A 71 -26.44 19.13 -1.17
N SER A 72 -26.11 19.00 0.12
CA SER A 72 -27.06 19.11 1.24
C SER A 72 -27.42 20.55 1.54
#